data_AF-O16562-F1
#
_entry.id   AF-O16562-F1
#
_cell.length_a   1.000
_cell.length_b   1.000
_cell.length_c   1.000
_cell.angle_alpha   90.00
_cell.angle_beta   90.00
_cell.angle_gamma   90.00
#
_symmetry.space_group_name_H-M   'P 1'
#
loop_
_entity.id
_entity.type
_entity.pdbx_description
1 polymer ?
#
loop_
_entity_poly.entity_id
_entity_poly.type
_entity_poly.pdbx_seq_one_letter_code
_entity_poly.pdbx_strand_id
1 'polypeptide(L)'
;MEIIKLNEFLGIFLECEKETCDGGKWTIECEYELKLISASGKLHSIQNKAVFGIGIASNYGKRAFISWNDMEKDYVTNDSIDVEIRVKIINITELPCTEKTFVLSHTVKNMSSIKEGEEYFSDIQTRFNIPWYLQVKRRDGFNGLFLHCSKHLDEFRNWSIKTEYQFKLVSTNGRNVAFYGEKVFEKPVGSGWGKLMRWENWSSRCNDNFVFEANVRILDTTGIEDKNDVDRFSGFAIPVGDQEYSLEKWLEMAFDH
;
A
#
# COMPACT_ATOMS: atom_id res chain seq x y z
N MET A 1 -2.18 1.47 13.17
CA MET A 1 -2.39 1.76 14.60
C MET A 1 -3.76 1.27 14.91
N GLU A 2 -3.86 0.42 15.92
CA GLU A 2 -5.11 -0.18 16.34
C GLU A 2 -5.47 0.32 17.74
N ILE A 3 -6.72 0.74 17.91
CA ILE A 3 -7.29 1.12 19.20
C ILE A 3 -8.45 0.18 19.47
N ILE A 4 -8.44 -0.48 20.62
CA ILE A 4 -9.47 -1.44 21.01
C ILE A 4 -9.99 -1.13 22.41
N LYS A 5 -11.26 -1.45 22.66
CA LYS A 5 -11.79 -1.62 24.02
C LYS A 5 -11.86 -3.11 24.34
N LEU A 6 -11.21 -3.54 25.42
CA LEU A 6 -11.28 -4.93 25.86
C LEU A 6 -11.27 -5.01 27.39
N ASN A 7 -12.25 -5.72 27.97
CA ASN A 7 -12.37 -5.95 29.40
C ASN A 7 -12.29 -4.67 30.27
N GLU A 8 -12.98 -3.59 29.88
CA GLU A 8 -12.90 -2.27 30.53
C GLU A 8 -11.51 -1.64 30.54
N PHE A 9 -10.67 -1.97 29.56
CA PHE A 9 -9.44 -1.24 29.26
C PHE A 9 -9.43 -0.74 27.83
N LEU A 10 -8.84 0.44 27.64
CA LEU A 10 -8.38 0.89 26.34
C LEU A 10 -7.05 0.20 26.03
N GLY A 11 -6.95 -0.41 24.86
CA GLY A 11 -5.72 -0.97 24.30
C GLY A 11 -5.28 -0.18 23.08
N ILE A 12 -3.98 0.10 22.99
CA ILE A 12 -3.39 0.81 21.85
C ILE A 12 -2.21 -0.01 21.33
N PHE A 13 -2.17 -0.23 20.02
CA PHE A 13 -1.16 -1.03 19.33
C PHE A 13 -0.57 -0.29 18.12
N LEU A 14 0.75 -0.34 18.01
CA LEU A 14 1.50 -0.02 16.80
C LEU A 14 1.47 -1.23 15.88
N GLU A 15 1.11 -1.00 14.63
CA GLU A 15 1.04 -2.01 13.58
C GLU A 15 2.02 -1.64 12.47
N CYS A 16 2.63 -2.67 11.87
CA CYS A 16 3.47 -2.51 10.70
C CYS A 16 2.88 -3.30 9.54
N GLU A 17 2.35 -2.59 8.55
CA GLU A 17 1.91 -3.18 7.28
C GLU A 17 3.00 -2.97 6.22
N LYS A 18 3.77 -4.00 5.94
CA LYS A 18 4.77 -3.99 4.87
C LYS A 18 4.60 -5.22 3.99
N GLU A 19 4.71 -4.99 2.68
CA GLU A 19 4.51 -6.01 1.66
C GLU A 19 5.45 -7.21 1.86
N THR A 20 4.91 -8.40 1.60
CA THR A 20 5.65 -9.67 1.59
C THR A 20 5.72 -10.20 0.17
N CYS A 21 6.84 -10.81 -0.19
CA CYS A 21 7.08 -11.41 -1.49
C CYS A 21 7.86 -12.71 -1.32
N ASP A 22 7.85 -13.56 -2.35
CA ASP A 22 8.59 -14.81 -2.32
C ASP A 22 10.10 -14.56 -2.19
N GLY A 23 10.71 -15.28 -1.24
CA GLY A 23 12.13 -15.16 -0.88
C GLY A 23 12.48 -13.90 -0.10
N GLY A 24 11.67 -12.84 -0.19
CA GLY A 24 11.88 -11.61 0.55
C GLY A 24 11.69 -11.82 2.04
N LYS A 25 12.55 -11.20 2.83
CA LYS A 25 12.43 -11.14 4.28
C LYS A 25 12.68 -9.72 4.70
N TRP A 26 11.98 -9.28 5.74
CA TRP A 26 12.31 -8.02 6.35
C TRP A 26 12.07 -8.10 7.84
N THR A 27 12.85 -7.32 8.58
CA THR A 27 12.59 -7.00 9.97
C THR A 27 12.76 -5.50 10.18
N ILE A 28 11.90 -4.93 11.01
CA ILE A 28 11.97 -3.53 11.44
C ILE A 28 12.02 -3.54 12.95
N GLU A 29 13.18 -3.18 13.50
CA GLU A 29 13.36 -2.95 14.91
C GLU A 29 13.09 -1.47 15.20
N CYS A 30 12.26 -1.18 16.19
CA CYS A 30 11.97 0.19 16.60
C CYS A 30 11.75 0.33 18.11
N GLU A 31 11.98 1.55 18.57
CA GLU A 31 11.46 2.07 19.83
C GLU A 31 10.21 2.89 19.53
N TYR A 32 9.17 2.76 20.36
CA TYR A 32 7.99 3.58 20.22
C TYR A 32 7.44 4.05 21.57
N GLU A 33 6.81 5.21 21.55
CA GLU A 33 6.15 5.84 22.68
C GLU A 33 4.68 6.07 22.34
N LEU A 34 3.78 5.47 23.12
CA LEU A 34 2.34 5.73 23.05
C LEU A 34 1.99 6.79 24.07
N LYS A 35 1.19 7.78 23.68
CA LYS A 35 0.68 8.85 24.54
C LYS A 35 -0.81 9.01 24.41
N LEU A 36 -1.46 9.20 25.54
CA LEU A 36 -2.81 9.73 25.64
C LEU A 36 -2.72 11.11 26.28
N ILE A 37 -3.26 12.10 25.60
CA ILE A 37 -3.14 13.52 25.94
C ILE A 37 -4.54 14.04 26.26
N SER A 38 -4.71 14.71 27.40
CA SER A 38 -5.98 15.38 27.71
C SER A 38 -5.94 16.85 27.28
N ALA A 39 -7.13 17.44 27.13
CA ALA A 39 -7.26 18.89 26.92
C ALA A 39 -6.68 19.74 28.07
N SER A 40 -6.53 19.17 29.27
CA SER A 40 -5.90 19.83 30.43
C SER A 40 -4.38 19.70 30.46
N GLY A 41 -3.77 19.01 29.48
CA GLY A 41 -2.34 18.74 29.42
C GLY A 41 -1.90 17.53 30.26
N LYS A 42 -2.84 16.75 30.80
CA LYS A 42 -2.53 15.48 31.46
C LYS A 42 -1.99 14.50 30.41
N LEU A 43 -0.95 13.76 30.78
CA LEU A 43 -0.29 12.81 29.90
C LEU A 43 -0.24 11.43 30.54
N HIS A 44 -0.72 10.41 29.82
CA HIS A 44 -0.45 9.00 30.11
C HIS A 44 0.41 8.44 28.99
N SER A 45 1.56 7.85 29.32
CA SER A 45 2.49 7.38 28.30
C SER A 45 3.17 6.07 28.68
N ILE A 46 3.56 5.31 27.65
CA ILE A 46 4.40 4.12 27.79
C ILE A 46 5.39 4.06 26.63
N GLN A 47 6.62 3.66 26.93
CA GLN A 47 7.66 3.40 25.96
C GLN A 47 7.91 1.89 25.86
N ASN A 48 8.13 1.39 24.65
CA ASN A 48 8.44 -0.01 24.39
C ASN A 48 9.34 -0.17 23.18
N LYS A 49 9.84 -1.40 22.99
CA LYS A 49 10.51 -1.84 21.77
C LYS A 49 9.64 -2.84 21.03
N ALA A 50 9.75 -2.85 19.71
CA ALA A 50 9.12 -3.84 18.85
C ALA A 50 10.08 -4.29 17.75
N VAL A 51 9.90 -5.53 17.31
CA VAL A 51 10.51 -6.07 16.10
C VAL A 51 9.39 -6.58 15.22
N PHE A 52 9.10 -5.87 14.15
CA PHE A 52 8.15 -6.31 13.13
C PHE A 52 8.88 -7.15 12.09
N GLY A 53 8.20 -8.11 11.47
CA GLY A 53 8.79 -8.91 10.40
C GLY A 53 7.89 -10.05 9.93
N ILE A 54 8.32 -10.71 8.85
CA ILE A 54 7.59 -11.86 8.29
C ILE A 54 7.64 -13.03 9.27
N GLY A 55 6.47 -13.55 9.66
CA GLY A 55 6.35 -14.64 10.65
C GLY A 55 6.52 -14.18 12.10
N ILE A 56 6.61 -12.87 12.34
CA ILE A 56 6.63 -12.24 13.66
C ILE A 56 5.26 -11.58 13.90
N ALA A 57 4.96 -11.17 15.14
CA ALA A 57 3.74 -10.42 15.43
C ALA A 57 3.65 -9.15 14.57
N SER A 58 2.48 -8.91 13.96
CA SER A 58 2.22 -7.73 13.13
C SER A 58 1.88 -6.49 13.95
N ASN A 59 1.59 -6.66 15.24
CA ASN A 59 1.22 -5.58 16.15
C ASN A 59 1.92 -5.72 17.51
N TYR A 60 2.27 -4.57 18.09
CA TYR A 60 2.86 -4.45 19.41
C TYR A 60 2.23 -3.29 20.15
N GLY A 61 1.92 -3.48 21.43
CA GLY A 61 1.25 -2.44 22.20
C GLY A 61 0.92 -2.89 23.60
N LYS A 62 0.00 -2.15 24.22
CA LYS A 62 -0.45 -2.43 25.58
C LYS A 62 -1.95 -2.65 25.57
N ARG A 63 -2.36 -3.92 25.73
CA ARG A 63 -3.77 -4.32 25.81
C ARG A 63 -4.53 -3.62 26.94
N ALA A 64 -3.91 -3.52 28.12
CA ALA A 64 -4.43 -2.78 29.26
C ALA A 64 -3.61 -1.50 29.44
N PHE A 65 -3.78 -0.55 28.50
CA PHE A 65 -3.00 0.70 28.51
C PHE A 65 -3.49 1.63 29.61
N ILE A 66 -4.80 1.83 29.72
CA ILE A 66 -5.49 2.58 30.77
C ILE A 66 -6.87 1.96 30.99
N SER A 67 -7.39 2.02 32.22
CA SER A 67 -8.77 1.60 32.47
C SER A 67 -9.72 2.50 31.69
N TRP A 68 -10.82 1.94 31.20
CA TRP A 68 -11.80 2.68 30.41
C TRP A 68 -12.38 3.84 31.22
N ASN A 69 -12.70 3.62 32.49
CA ASN A 69 -13.24 4.63 33.40
C ASN A 69 -12.25 5.79 33.64
N ASP A 70 -10.97 5.50 33.85
CA ASP A 70 -9.97 6.55 34.07
C ASP A 70 -9.73 7.36 32.78
N MET A 71 -9.77 6.68 31.63
CA MET A 71 -9.71 7.32 30.32
C MET A 71 -10.89 8.25 30.07
N GLU A 72 -12.12 7.79 30.30
CA GLU A 72 -13.34 8.60 30.16
C GLU A 72 -13.32 9.83 31.07
N LYS A 73 -12.89 9.65 32.32
CA LYS A 73 -12.87 10.73 33.30
C LYS A 73 -11.86 11.82 32.99
N ASP A 74 -10.64 11.42 32.61
CA ASP A 74 -9.49 12.34 32.62
C ASP A 74 -9.00 12.73 31.21
N TYR A 75 -9.38 11.99 30.16
CA TYR A 75 -8.82 12.15 28.81
C TYR A 75 -9.88 12.36 27.72
N VAL A 76 -11.13 11.94 27.91
CA VAL A 76 -12.20 12.21 26.93
C VAL A 76 -12.61 13.67 26.99
N THR A 77 -12.65 14.32 25.82
CA THR A 77 -13.21 15.66 25.65
C THR A 77 -14.12 15.65 24.42
N ASN A 78 -15.39 16.03 24.57
CA ASN A 78 -16.38 16.02 23.49
C ASN A 78 -16.44 14.66 22.75
N ASP A 79 -16.60 13.57 23.50
CA ASP A 79 -16.63 12.18 22.99
C ASP A 79 -15.41 11.78 22.13
N SER A 80 -14.29 12.48 22.29
CA SER A 80 -13.05 12.27 21.54
C SER A 80 -11.85 12.13 22.49
N ILE A 81 -10.80 11.46 22.02
CA ILE A 81 -9.51 11.31 22.72
C ILE A 81 -8.36 11.69 21.78
N ASP A 82 -7.30 12.26 22.33
CA ASP A 82 -6.06 12.55 21.60
C ASP A 82 -5.00 11.49 21.90
N VAL A 83 -4.61 10.76 20.85
CA VAL A 83 -3.59 9.70 20.91
C VAL A 83 -2.43 10.08 19.99
N GLU A 84 -1.21 10.03 20.53
CA GLU A 84 0.03 10.25 19.77
C GLU A 84 0.91 9.00 19.87
N ILE A 85 1.51 8.59 18.74
CA ILE A 85 2.56 7.56 18.70
C ILE A 85 3.81 8.16 18.08
N ARG A 86 4.92 8.12 18.82
CA ARG A 86 6.25 8.42 18.27
C ARG A 86 6.99 7.13 18.02
N VAL A 87 7.54 6.96 16.82
CA VAL A 87 8.31 5.77 16.44
C VAL A 87 9.71 6.17 16.02
N LYS A 88 10.71 5.54 16.62
CA LYS A 88 12.12 5.64 16.25
C LYS A 88 12.57 4.31 15.69
N ILE A 89 12.85 4.27 14.40
CA ILE A 89 13.42 3.08 13.75
C ILE A 89 14.86 2.92 14.23
N ILE A 90 15.19 1.73 14.75
CA ILE A 90 16.53 1.38 15.21
C ILE A 90 17.29 0.70 14.06
N ASN A 91 16.66 -0.28 13.42
CA ASN A 91 17.29 -1.07 12.38
C ASN A 91 16.24 -1.59 11.40
N ILE A 92 16.60 -1.62 10.12
CA ILE A 92 15.82 -2.26 9.07
C ILE A 92 16.73 -3.29 8.41
N THR A 93 16.32 -4.55 8.42
CA THR A 93 16.99 -5.60 7.65
C THR A 93 16.05 -6.02 6.54
N GLU A 94 16.51 -6.04 5.29
CA GLU A 94 15.75 -6.50 4.14
C GLU A 94 16.58 -7.49 3.32
N LEU A 95 15.95 -8.62 2.99
CA LEU A 95 16.42 -9.54 1.98
C LEU A 95 15.52 -9.34 0.75
N PRO A 96 16.10 -9.11 -0.44
CA PRO A 96 15.31 -8.84 -1.62
C PRO A 96 14.45 -10.06 -1.99
N CYS A 97 13.32 -9.78 -2.62
CA CYS A 97 12.46 -10.81 -3.20
C CYS A 97 13.25 -11.62 -4.22
N THR A 98 13.07 -12.94 -4.21
CA THR A 98 13.56 -13.79 -5.31
C THR A 98 12.69 -13.60 -6.55
N GLU A 99 11.40 -13.35 -6.36
CA GLU A 99 10.45 -13.04 -7.42
C GLU A 99 9.55 -11.87 -7.02
N LYS A 100 9.35 -10.91 -7.93
CA LYS A 100 8.45 -9.77 -7.72
C LYS A 100 7.06 -10.09 -8.28
N THR A 101 6.31 -10.92 -7.56
CA THR A 101 4.95 -11.36 -7.93
C THR A 101 3.91 -10.77 -7.00
N PHE A 102 2.72 -10.49 -7.52
CA PHE A 102 1.57 -10.03 -6.73
C PHE A 102 0.25 -10.37 -7.40
N VAL A 103 -0.84 -10.34 -6.63
CA VAL A 103 -2.20 -10.54 -7.12
C VAL A 103 -3.04 -9.30 -6.84
N LEU A 104 -3.71 -8.80 -7.88
CA LEU A 104 -4.81 -7.84 -7.74
C LEU A 104 -6.11 -8.60 -7.95
N SER A 105 -7.12 -8.32 -7.14
CA SER A 105 -8.43 -8.95 -7.28
C SER A 105 -9.52 -7.96 -6.96
N HIS A 106 -10.59 -7.98 -7.76
CA HIS A 106 -11.73 -7.10 -7.58
C HIS A 106 -13.04 -7.81 -7.93
N THR A 107 -14.06 -7.64 -7.09
CA THR A 107 -15.41 -8.18 -7.38
C THR A 107 -16.20 -7.15 -8.17
N VAL A 108 -16.44 -7.44 -9.45
CA VAL A 108 -17.30 -6.63 -10.30
C VAL A 108 -18.73 -7.10 -10.11
N LYS A 109 -19.61 -6.16 -9.74
CA LYS A 109 -21.04 -6.42 -9.53
C LYS A 109 -21.87 -5.72 -10.59
N ASN A 110 -22.99 -6.33 -10.96
CA ASN A 110 -23.98 -5.78 -11.90
C ASN A 110 -23.34 -5.35 -13.23
N MET A 111 -22.50 -6.20 -13.81
CA MET A 111 -21.81 -5.92 -15.08
C MET A 111 -22.78 -5.53 -16.20
N SER A 112 -24.00 -6.06 -16.18
CA SER A 112 -25.09 -5.80 -17.11
C SER A 112 -25.61 -4.36 -17.04
N SER A 113 -25.39 -3.67 -15.91
CA SER A 113 -25.71 -2.25 -15.75
C SER A 113 -24.69 -1.33 -16.43
N ILE A 114 -23.49 -1.84 -16.76
CA ILE A 114 -22.45 -1.08 -17.46
C ILE A 114 -22.89 -0.85 -18.90
N LYS A 115 -23.10 0.43 -19.23
CA LYS A 115 -23.52 0.87 -20.57
C LYS A 115 -22.36 0.85 -21.54
N GLU A 116 -22.71 0.86 -22.81
CA GLU A 116 -21.74 1.04 -23.89
C GLU A 116 -20.98 2.36 -23.72
N GLY A 117 -19.64 2.30 -23.71
CA GLY A 117 -18.76 3.44 -23.45
C GLY A 117 -18.36 3.65 -21.98
N GLU A 118 -18.96 2.91 -21.04
CA GLU A 118 -18.60 3.01 -19.62
C GLU A 118 -17.36 2.17 -19.27
N GLU A 119 -16.66 2.65 -18.25
CA GLU A 119 -15.44 2.05 -17.70
C GLU A 119 -15.60 1.87 -16.20
N TYR A 120 -15.08 0.75 -15.70
CA TYR A 120 -15.10 0.38 -14.29
C TYR A 120 -13.67 0.17 -13.82
N PHE A 121 -13.34 0.70 -12.64
CA PHE A 121 -12.00 0.67 -12.06
C PHE A 121 -12.03 -0.01 -10.70
N SER A 122 -11.02 -0.82 -10.40
CA SER A 122 -10.75 -1.24 -9.02
C SER A 122 -10.11 -0.09 -8.24
N ASP A 123 -10.04 -0.24 -6.92
CA ASP A 123 -9.17 0.60 -6.10
C ASP A 123 -7.70 0.44 -6.52
N ILE A 124 -6.91 1.48 -6.28
CA ILE A 124 -5.47 1.47 -6.51
C ILE A 124 -4.79 0.69 -5.38
N GLN A 125 -3.97 -0.28 -5.74
CA GLN A 125 -3.11 -1.02 -4.81
C GLN A 125 -1.64 -0.77 -5.16
N THR A 126 -0.83 -0.41 -4.16
CA THR A 126 0.62 -0.25 -4.35
C THR A 126 1.32 -1.58 -4.12
N ARG A 127 2.12 -2.01 -5.10
CA ARG A 127 2.91 -3.25 -5.07
C ARG A 127 4.30 -2.94 -5.60
N PHE A 128 5.33 -3.26 -4.84
CA PHE A 128 6.73 -2.93 -5.19
C PHE A 128 6.93 -1.44 -5.48
N ASN A 129 6.37 -0.56 -4.64
CA ASN A 129 6.36 0.91 -4.81
C ASN A 129 5.74 1.41 -6.13
N ILE A 130 4.94 0.59 -6.80
CA ILE A 130 4.24 0.94 -8.04
C ILE A 130 2.73 0.86 -7.78
N PRO A 131 1.96 1.93 -8.05
CA PRO A 131 0.51 1.90 -7.94
C PRO A 131 -0.12 1.20 -9.15
N TRP A 132 -0.94 0.19 -8.88
CA TRP A 132 -1.64 -0.60 -9.89
C TRP A 132 -3.16 -0.58 -9.68
N TYR A 133 -3.92 -0.71 -10.75
CA TYR A 133 -5.36 -0.97 -10.67
C TYR A 133 -5.84 -1.78 -11.88
N LEU A 134 -7.05 -2.33 -11.76
CA LEU A 134 -7.72 -3.08 -12.80
C LEU A 134 -8.81 -2.25 -13.45
N GLN A 135 -8.98 -2.38 -14.76
CA GLN A 135 -10.07 -1.75 -15.50
C GLN A 135 -10.85 -2.79 -16.30
N VAL A 136 -12.17 -2.70 -16.21
CA VAL A 136 -13.11 -3.35 -17.13
C VAL A 136 -13.79 -2.26 -17.94
N LYS A 137 -13.90 -2.42 -19.26
CA LYS A 137 -14.62 -1.46 -20.10
C LYS A 137 -15.49 -2.13 -21.12
N ARG A 138 -16.58 -1.47 -21.49
CA ARG A 138 -17.47 -1.93 -22.56
C ARG A 138 -17.40 -0.95 -23.73
N ARG A 139 -16.94 -1.41 -24.90
CA ARG A 139 -16.79 -0.58 -26.10
C ARG A 139 -16.95 -1.37 -27.40
N ASP A 140 -17.68 -0.78 -28.33
CA ASP A 140 -18.09 -1.33 -29.62
C ASP A 140 -18.72 -2.74 -29.51
N GLY A 141 -19.48 -2.98 -28.43
CA GLY A 141 -20.09 -4.28 -28.15
C GLY A 141 -19.12 -5.35 -27.63
N PHE A 142 -17.89 -4.97 -27.30
CA PHE A 142 -16.89 -5.83 -26.65
C PHE A 142 -16.63 -5.39 -25.23
N ASN A 143 -16.35 -6.36 -24.36
CA ASN A 143 -15.72 -6.10 -23.08
C ASN A 143 -14.20 -6.18 -23.23
N GLY A 144 -13.52 -5.27 -22.56
CA GLY A 144 -12.07 -5.25 -22.44
C GLY A 144 -11.63 -5.25 -20.99
N LEU A 145 -10.47 -5.85 -20.76
CA LEU A 145 -9.81 -5.94 -19.45
C LEU A 145 -8.42 -5.36 -19.55
N PHE A 146 -8.02 -4.58 -18.54
CA PHE A 146 -6.72 -3.94 -18.49
C PHE A 146 -6.13 -3.96 -17.09
N LEU A 147 -4.81 -4.15 -17.03
CA LEU A 147 -3.95 -3.86 -15.89
C LEU A 147 -3.34 -2.48 -16.13
N HIS A 148 -3.53 -1.56 -15.20
CA HIS A 148 -2.95 -0.23 -15.27
C HIS A 148 -1.82 -0.07 -14.27
N CYS A 149 -0.74 0.55 -14.74
CA CYS A 149 0.26 1.17 -13.91
C CYS A 149 -0.05 2.67 -13.82
N SER A 150 -0.08 3.22 -12.60
CA SER A 150 -0.33 4.66 -12.36
C SER A 150 0.92 5.40 -11.91
N LYS A 151 2.10 4.80 -12.05
CA LYS A 151 3.35 5.44 -11.63
C LYS A 151 3.51 6.75 -12.41
N HIS A 152 3.59 7.86 -11.69
CA HIS A 152 3.80 9.16 -12.31
C HIS A 152 5.16 9.21 -13.01
N LEU A 153 5.23 10.01 -14.06
CA LEU A 153 6.52 10.37 -14.67
C LEU A 153 7.25 11.29 -13.70
N ASP A 154 8.54 11.04 -13.50
CA ASP A 154 9.46 11.96 -12.87
C ASP A 154 10.08 12.81 -14.00
N GLU A 155 10.09 14.14 -13.85
CA GLU A 155 10.64 15.05 -14.86
C GLU A 155 12.11 14.76 -15.17
N PHE A 156 12.83 14.16 -14.22
CA PHE A 156 14.26 13.91 -14.34
C PHE A 156 14.61 12.45 -14.68
N ARG A 157 13.65 11.53 -14.58
CA ARG A 157 13.93 10.09 -14.65
C ARG A 157 12.87 9.31 -15.42
N ASN A 158 13.34 8.72 -16.51
CA ASN A 158 12.59 7.67 -17.18
C ASN A 158 12.59 6.40 -16.32
N TRP A 159 11.47 5.69 -16.34
CA TRP A 159 11.34 4.39 -15.72
C TRP A 159 10.75 3.39 -16.70
N SER A 160 11.06 2.11 -16.50
CA SER A 160 10.42 1.02 -17.23
C SER A 160 10.08 -0.13 -16.29
N ILE A 161 8.94 -0.78 -16.53
CA ILE A 161 8.51 -1.98 -15.80
C ILE A 161 8.15 -3.03 -16.84
N LYS A 162 8.96 -4.09 -16.91
CA LYS A 162 8.64 -5.26 -17.73
C LYS A 162 7.82 -6.24 -16.88
N THR A 163 6.64 -6.57 -17.35
CA THR A 163 5.72 -7.49 -16.67
C THR A 163 5.20 -8.57 -17.59
N GLU A 164 4.93 -9.74 -17.01
CA GLU A 164 3.96 -10.70 -17.51
C GLU A 164 2.77 -10.73 -16.53
N TYR A 165 1.58 -10.98 -17.05
CA TYR A 165 0.38 -11.09 -16.23
C TYR A 165 -0.63 -12.10 -16.78
N GLN A 166 -1.38 -12.71 -15.88
CA GLN A 166 -2.51 -13.56 -16.17
C GLN A 166 -3.78 -12.96 -15.56
N PHE A 167 -4.72 -12.59 -16.40
CA PHE A 167 -6.08 -12.28 -15.97
C PHE A 167 -6.86 -13.57 -15.77
N LYS A 168 -7.60 -13.67 -14.67
CA LYS A 168 -8.61 -14.69 -14.42
C LYS A 168 -9.93 -14.00 -14.12
N LEU A 169 -10.96 -14.43 -14.83
CA LEU A 169 -12.34 -14.10 -14.51
C LEU A 169 -12.96 -15.30 -13.82
N VAL A 170 -13.43 -15.15 -12.60
CA VAL A 170 -14.08 -16.22 -11.84
C VAL A 170 -15.53 -15.85 -11.61
N SER A 171 -16.42 -16.57 -12.26
CA SER A 171 -17.86 -16.39 -12.09
C SER A 171 -18.36 -17.00 -10.79
N THR A 172 -19.52 -16.55 -10.31
CA THR A 172 -20.16 -17.09 -9.10
C THR A 172 -20.53 -18.58 -9.18
N ASN A 173 -20.60 -19.17 -10.38
CA ASN A 173 -20.88 -20.61 -10.55
C ASN A 173 -19.59 -21.48 -10.62
N GLY A 174 -18.42 -20.88 -10.37
CA GLY A 174 -17.13 -21.56 -10.37
C GLY A 174 -16.45 -21.68 -11.73
N ARG A 175 -17.13 -21.32 -12.84
CA ARG A 175 -16.47 -21.23 -14.15
C ARG A 175 -15.43 -20.12 -14.12
N ASN A 176 -14.27 -20.39 -14.71
CA ASN A 176 -13.25 -19.39 -14.91
C ASN A 176 -12.74 -19.35 -16.35
N VAL A 177 -12.21 -18.18 -16.74
CA VAL A 177 -11.51 -17.98 -18.01
C VAL A 177 -10.23 -17.22 -17.71
N ALA A 178 -9.12 -17.65 -18.31
CA ALA A 178 -7.81 -17.03 -18.13
C ALA A 178 -7.25 -16.46 -19.43
N PHE A 179 -6.52 -15.34 -19.33
CA PHE A 179 -5.87 -14.65 -20.44
C PHE A 179 -4.46 -14.22 -20.04
N TYR A 180 -3.48 -14.40 -20.92
CA TYR A 180 -2.07 -14.10 -20.64
C TYR A 180 -1.59 -12.94 -21.48
N GLY A 181 -0.88 -11.99 -20.86
CA GLY A 181 -0.34 -10.84 -21.53
C GLY A 181 1.03 -10.46 -20.99
N GLU A 182 1.77 -9.73 -21.80
CA GLU A 182 3.04 -9.13 -21.41
C GLU A 182 3.02 -7.65 -21.77
N LYS A 183 3.71 -6.84 -20.96
CA LYS A 183 3.82 -5.41 -21.20
C LYS A 183 5.10 -4.84 -20.61
N VAL A 184 5.72 -3.95 -21.36
CA VAL A 184 6.65 -2.95 -20.81
C VAL A 184 5.88 -1.65 -20.61
N PHE A 185 5.80 -1.18 -19.37
CA PHE A 185 5.23 0.11 -19.01
C PHE A 185 6.36 1.14 -18.89
N GLU A 186 6.22 2.28 -19.55
CA GLU A 186 7.19 3.40 -19.51
C GLU A 186 6.48 4.74 -19.19
N LYS A 187 5.18 4.66 -18.89
CA LYS A 187 4.28 5.77 -18.60
C LYS A 187 3.01 5.22 -17.92
N PRO A 188 2.20 6.05 -17.25
CA PRO A 188 0.98 5.60 -16.60
C PRO A 188 -0.10 5.25 -17.62
N VAL A 189 -0.14 3.98 -18.05
CA VAL A 189 -1.10 3.47 -19.05
C VAL A 189 -1.57 2.07 -18.68
N GLY A 190 -2.70 1.67 -19.29
CA GLY A 190 -3.24 0.32 -19.22
C GLY A 190 -2.68 -0.60 -20.27
N SER A 191 -2.60 -1.89 -19.93
CA SER A 191 -2.32 -2.98 -20.86
C SER A 191 -3.32 -4.10 -20.74
N GLY A 192 -3.75 -4.64 -21.87
CA GLY A 192 -4.78 -5.65 -21.94
C GLY A 192 -5.47 -5.64 -23.31
N TRP A 193 -6.68 -6.14 -23.37
CA TRP A 193 -7.42 -6.29 -24.64
C TRP A 193 -8.67 -5.44 -24.63
N GLY A 194 -8.79 -4.51 -25.58
CA GLY A 194 -10.01 -3.72 -25.75
C GLY A 194 -11.18 -4.48 -26.36
N LYS A 195 -10.88 -5.55 -27.11
CA LYS A 195 -11.86 -6.45 -27.73
C LYS A 195 -11.63 -7.88 -27.30
N LEU A 196 -11.69 -8.14 -25.99
CA LEU A 196 -11.42 -9.46 -25.42
C LEU A 196 -12.54 -10.45 -25.77
N MET A 197 -13.80 -10.02 -25.59
CA MET A 197 -14.97 -10.86 -25.82
C MET A 197 -16.18 -9.99 -26.14
N ARG A 198 -17.05 -10.44 -27.05
CA ARG A 198 -18.34 -9.80 -27.30
C ARG A 198 -19.22 -9.85 -26.03
N TRP A 199 -20.01 -8.81 -25.79
CA TRP A 199 -20.92 -8.71 -24.64
C TRP A 199 -21.83 -9.94 -24.49
N GLU A 200 -22.39 -10.42 -25.59
CA GLU A 200 -23.29 -11.59 -25.62
C GLU A 200 -22.62 -12.89 -25.14
N ASN A 201 -21.33 -13.04 -25.44
CA ASN A 201 -20.53 -14.18 -24.98
C ASN A 201 -20.06 -14.00 -23.53
N TRP A 202 -19.94 -12.75 -23.08
CA TRP A 202 -19.54 -12.44 -21.72
C TRP A 202 -20.60 -12.85 -20.71
N SER A 203 -21.84 -12.40 -20.94
CA SER A 203 -22.96 -12.65 -20.02
C SER A 203 -23.22 -14.15 -19.84
N SER A 204 -23.04 -14.95 -20.89
CA SER A 204 -23.18 -16.42 -20.82
C SER A 204 -22.02 -17.13 -20.11
N ARG A 205 -20.83 -16.51 -20.03
CA ARG A 205 -19.63 -17.12 -19.44
C ARG A 205 -19.32 -16.66 -18.02
N CYS A 206 -19.50 -15.37 -17.71
CA CYS A 206 -18.98 -14.76 -16.48
C CYS A 206 -20.07 -14.39 -15.46
N ASN A 207 -21.36 -14.63 -15.74
CA ASN A 207 -22.49 -14.10 -14.97
C ASN A 207 -22.42 -12.56 -14.85
N ASP A 208 -23.41 -11.99 -14.16
CA ASP A 208 -23.49 -10.55 -13.92
C ASP A 208 -22.52 -10.06 -12.83
N ASN A 209 -22.14 -10.98 -11.94
CA ASN A 209 -21.20 -10.76 -10.86
C ASN A 209 -20.02 -11.73 -11.03
N PHE A 210 -18.81 -11.20 -11.03
CA PHE A 210 -17.60 -12.01 -11.18
C PHE A 210 -16.42 -11.38 -10.43
N VAL A 211 -15.44 -12.20 -10.11
CA VAL A 211 -14.15 -11.75 -9.61
C VAL A 211 -13.21 -11.59 -10.80
N PHE A 212 -12.63 -10.40 -10.94
CA PHE A 212 -11.54 -10.10 -11.85
C PHE A 212 -10.23 -10.12 -11.08
N GLU A 213 -9.40 -11.13 -11.34
CA GLU A 213 -8.08 -11.29 -10.75
C GLU A 213 -6.99 -11.07 -11.81
N ALA A 214 -5.92 -10.38 -11.45
CA ALA A 214 -4.69 -10.30 -12.21
C ALA A 214 -3.53 -10.82 -11.37
N ASN A 215 -2.92 -11.91 -11.82
CA ASN A 215 -1.67 -12.42 -11.28
C ASN A 215 -0.56 -11.76 -12.09
N VAL A 216 0.29 -10.94 -11.45
CA VAL A 216 1.30 -10.13 -12.13
C VAL A 216 2.68 -10.53 -11.63
N ARG A 217 3.62 -10.69 -12.55
CA ARG A 217 5.04 -10.86 -12.28
C ARG A 217 5.82 -9.73 -12.93
N ILE A 218 6.61 -9.03 -12.13
CA ILE A 218 7.59 -8.06 -12.60
C ILE A 218 8.87 -8.82 -12.95
N LEU A 219 9.25 -8.74 -14.22
CA LEU A 219 10.42 -9.40 -14.78
C LEU A 219 11.67 -8.52 -14.66
N ASP A 220 11.50 -7.21 -14.83
CA ASP A 220 12.58 -6.23 -14.76
C ASP A 220 12.05 -4.83 -14.46
N THR A 221 12.86 -3.98 -13.83
CA THR A 221 12.54 -2.60 -13.52
C THR A 221 13.76 -1.70 -13.70
N THR A 222 13.61 -0.59 -14.42
CA THR A 222 14.63 0.46 -14.51
C THR A 222 14.06 1.76 -13.94
N GLY A 223 14.87 2.51 -13.18
CA GLY A 223 14.48 3.85 -12.68
C GLY A 223 13.43 3.84 -11.56
N ILE A 224 13.20 2.70 -10.92
CA ILE A 224 12.28 2.56 -9.80
C ILE A 224 13.13 2.33 -8.56
N GLU A 225 13.29 3.39 -7.76
CA GLU A 225 14.07 3.31 -6.53
C GLU A 225 13.39 2.35 -5.54
N ASP A 226 14.17 1.40 -5.03
CA ASP A 226 13.93 0.86 -3.69
C ASP A 226 14.33 1.99 -2.72
N LYS A 227 13.48 2.30 -1.74
CA LYS A 227 13.56 3.49 -0.84
C LYS A 227 14.85 3.59 0.02
N ASN A 228 15.88 2.80 -0.25
CA ASN A 228 17.16 2.81 0.45
C ASN A 228 18.17 3.82 -0.12
N ASP A 229 17.75 4.70 -1.05
CA ASP A 229 18.61 5.74 -1.65
C ASP A 229 18.80 6.97 -0.73
N VAL A 230 18.88 6.78 0.59
CA VAL A 230 19.52 7.77 1.48
C VAL A 230 20.99 7.97 1.04
N ASP A 231 21.59 6.95 0.43
CA ASP A 231 22.93 7.04 -0.17
C ASP A 231 23.00 7.86 -1.47
N ARG A 232 21.87 8.29 -2.05
CA ARG A 232 21.92 9.14 -3.26
C ARG A 232 22.17 10.62 -2.97
N PHE A 233 21.91 11.06 -1.75
CA PHE A 233 22.20 12.42 -1.31
C PHE A 233 23.40 12.48 -0.35
N SER A 234 24.01 11.34 -0.01
CA SER A 234 25.28 11.26 0.73
C SER A 234 26.44 11.76 -0.16
N GLY A 235 26.54 13.09 -0.28
CA GLY A 235 27.53 13.77 -1.12
C GLY A 235 27.07 15.15 -1.61
N PHE A 236 25.79 15.47 -1.52
CA PHE A 236 25.32 16.83 -1.76
C PHE A 236 25.57 17.69 -0.52
N ALA A 237 26.42 18.69 -0.69
CA ALA A 237 26.61 19.75 0.28
C ALA A 237 25.74 20.94 -0.11
N ILE A 238 24.88 21.40 0.81
CA ILE A 238 24.03 22.58 0.64
C ILE A 238 24.79 23.79 1.18
N PRO A 239 25.20 24.73 0.31
CA PRO A 239 25.85 25.96 0.77
C PRO A 239 24.80 26.88 1.41
N VAL A 240 25.05 27.30 2.66
CA VAL A 240 24.29 28.33 3.36
C VAL A 240 25.29 29.35 3.91
N GLY A 241 25.41 30.49 3.23
CA GLY A 241 26.48 31.46 3.49
C GLY A 241 27.84 30.90 3.12
N ASP A 242 28.80 30.99 4.04
CA ASP A 242 30.17 30.46 3.87
C ASP A 242 30.33 29.01 4.39
N GLN A 243 29.22 28.36 4.78
CA GLN A 243 29.23 27.01 5.31
C GLN A 243 28.49 26.05 4.38
N GLU A 244 28.96 24.81 4.31
CA GLU A 244 28.31 23.73 3.60
C GLU A 244 27.74 22.71 4.60
N TYR A 245 26.51 22.26 4.35
CA TYR A 245 25.78 21.33 5.21
C TYR A 245 25.43 20.07 4.42
N SER A 246 25.43 18.89 5.05
CA SER A 246 24.75 17.74 4.44
C SER A 246 23.24 18.04 4.35
N LEU A 247 22.55 17.38 3.43
CA LEU A 247 21.09 17.49 3.33
C LEU A 247 20.40 17.18 4.66
N GLU A 248 20.85 16.15 5.41
CA GLU A 248 20.25 15.83 6.71
C GLU A 248 20.41 17.00 7.71
N LYS A 249 21.63 17.53 7.81
CA LYS A 249 21.92 18.64 8.73
C LYS A 249 21.16 19.91 8.35
N TRP A 250 21.01 20.16 7.05
CA TRP A 250 20.22 21.29 6.57
C TRP A 250 18.74 21.14 6.90
N LEU A 251 18.16 19.95 6.73
CA LEU A 251 16.77 19.66 7.08
C LEU A 251 16.54 19.80 8.60
N GLU A 252 17.44 19.30 9.44
CA GLU A 252 17.39 19.52 10.89
C GLU A 252 17.35 21.02 11.23
N MET A 253 18.27 21.80 10.65
CA MET A 253 18.35 23.24 10.89
C MET A 253 17.15 24.03 10.34
N ALA A 254 16.56 23.61 9.22
CA ALA A 254 15.48 24.33 8.55
C ALA A 254 14.12 24.15 9.24
N PHE A 255 13.95 23.09 10.05
CA PHE A 255 12.66 22.76 10.69
C PHE A 255 12.69 22.83 12.23
N ASP A 256 13.85 23.08 12.87
CA ASP A 256 13.96 23.31 14.32
C ASP A 256 13.55 24.75 14.74
N HIS A 257 12.37 25.21 14.32
CA HIS A 257 11.81 26.52 14.71
C HIS A 257 10.46 26.40 15.42
#